data_AF-A0A938NF33-F1
#
_entry.id   AF-A0A938NF33-F1
#
_cell.length_a   1.000
_cell.length_b   1.000
_cell.length_c   1.000
_cell.angle_alpha   90.00
_cell.angle_beta   90.00
_cell.angle_gamma   90.00
#
_symmetry.space_group_name_H-M   'P 1'
#
loop_
_entity.id
_entity.type
_entity.pdbx_description
1 polymer ?
#
loop_
_entity_poly.entity_id
_entity_poly.type
_entity_poly.pdbx_seq_one_letter_code
_entity_poly.pdbx_strand_id
1 'polypeptide(L)'
;RQDAPQALYRNPFLADAMVELNLIDTQGGGIKRMFETQRRRSFPLPDYDLTEPGRVAVSLTGRILDERYTRLLMERTDLVLGQVMLLDRVQKGQRIGRDEHRGLKAAGLVEGRYPNLIVASAVARAAGDAGRHIRERGFDKQYYLDLILALVREHGPVTRKDVDQLLMPKLPDRLTPEQKRHRIHNLMQELRRAGKIDNLGSRGQPAWHALKELGEG
;
A
#
# COMPACT_ATOMS: atom_id res chain seq x y z
N ARG A 1 -11.97 15.46 -19.92
CA ARG A 1 -13.01 15.43 -18.86
C ARG A 1 -12.39 16.03 -17.61
N GLN A 2 -13.01 17.03 -16.98
CA GLN A 2 -12.50 17.60 -15.73
C GLN A 2 -12.38 16.48 -14.70
N ASP A 3 -11.17 16.33 -14.16
CA ASP A 3 -10.71 15.17 -13.41
C ASP A 3 -10.67 15.48 -11.90
N ALA A 4 -11.69 16.22 -11.44
CA ALA A 4 -11.83 16.74 -10.07
C ALA A 4 -13.26 16.47 -9.54
N PRO A 5 -13.42 16.14 -8.24
CA PRO A 5 -14.73 15.98 -7.63
C PRO A 5 -15.47 17.32 -7.53
N GLN A 6 -16.75 17.26 -7.12
CA GLN A 6 -17.64 18.43 -7.02
C GLN A 6 -16.95 19.60 -6.32
N ALA A 7 -16.98 20.78 -6.95
CA ALA A 7 -16.39 22.01 -6.43
C ALA A 7 -17.15 22.62 -5.23
N LEU A 8 -18.29 22.04 -4.84
CA LEU A 8 -19.17 22.55 -3.81
C LEU A 8 -18.85 21.90 -2.46
N TYR A 9 -18.12 22.65 -1.62
CA TYR A 9 -17.92 22.31 -0.21
C TYR A 9 -19.18 22.62 0.59
N ARG A 10 -19.49 21.78 1.61
CA ARG A 10 -20.64 21.98 2.51
C ARG A 10 -20.57 23.32 3.27
N ASN A 11 -19.36 23.74 3.64
CA ASN A 11 -19.10 25.04 4.22
C ASN A 11 -18.05 25.76 3.34
N PRO A 12 -18.49 26.60 2.38
CA PRO A 12 -17.60 27.33 1.50
C PRO A 12 -16.64 28.26 2.26
N PHE A 13 -17.15 29.01 3.25
CA PHE A 13 -16.34 29.95 4.03
C PHE A 13 -15.15 29.28 4.73
N LEU A 14 -15.38 28.10 5.33
CA LEU A 14 -14.29 27.33 5.94
C LEU A 14 -13.30 26.82 4.88
N ALA A 15 -13.79 26.32 3.75
CA ALA A 15 -12.93 25.83 2.67
C ALA A 15 -12.06 26.96 2.11
N ASP A 16 -12.64 28.13 1.87
CA ASP A 16 -11.93 29.32 1.38
C ASP A 16 -10.85 29.75 2.38
N ALA A 17 -11.17 29.83 3.67
CA ALA A 17 -10.18 30.13 4.71
C ALA A 17 -9.04 29.10 4.75
N MET A 18 -9.33 27.80 4.61
CA MET A 18 -8.30 26.75 4.58
C MET A 18 -7.42 26.82 3.33
N VAL A 19 -7.96 27.26 2.19
CA VAL A 19 -7.19 27.52 0.97
C VAL A 19 -6.29 28.74 1.17
N GLU A 20 -6.81 29.85 1.69
CA GLU A 20 -6.04 31.07 1.96
C GLU A 20 -4.88 30.81 2.92
N LEU A 21 -5.07 29.90 3.88
CA LEU A 21 -4.06 29.45 4.83
C LEU A 21 -3.12 28.35 4.27
N ASN A 22 -3.23 27.98 2.99
CA ASN A 22 -2.46 26.92 2.33
C ASN A 22 -2.55 25.54 3.03
N LEU A 23 -3.67 25.24 3.70
CA LEU A 23 -3.90 23.98 4.38
C LEU A 23 -4.50 22.90 3.46
N ILE A 24 -5.24 23.33 2.43
CA ILE A 24 -5.85 22.44 1.44
C ILE A 24 -5.68 23.02 0.04
N ASP A 25 -5.62 22.13 -0.96
CA ASP A 25 -5.64 22.53 -2.36
C ASP A 25 -7.05 23.03 -2.76
N THR A 26 -7.13 24.08 -3.58
CA THR A 26 -8.38 24.69 -4.08
C THR A 26 -9.19 23.75 -4.99
N GLN A 27 -8.58 22.65 -5.44
CA GLN A 27 -9.21 21.64 -6.26
C GLN A 27 -9.29 20.35 -5.45
N GLY A 28 -10.46 19.71 -5.43
CA GLY A 28 -10.74 18.47 -4.68
C GLY A 28 -9.90 17.23 -5.06
N GLY A 29 -8.71 17.41 -5.63
CA GLY A 29 -7.71 16.39 -5.86
C GLY A 29 -7.18 15.73 -4.58
N GLY A 30 -7.44 16.25 -3.38
CA GLY A 30 -7.01 15.64 -2.12
C GLY A 30 -7.45 14.19 -1.96
N ILE A 31 -8.72 13.87 -2.26
CA ILE A 31 -9.23 12.50 -2.21
C ILE A 31 -8.52 11.63 -3.25
N LYS A 32 -8.43 12.08 -4.50
CA LYS A 32 -7.73 11.34 -5.56
C LYS A 32 -6.26 11.09 -5.20
N ARG A 33 -5.57 12.10 -4.66
CA ARG A 33 -4.19 12.03 -4.20
C ARG A 33 -4.03 11.00 -3.08
N MET A 34 -5.00 10.89 -2.17
CA MET A 34 -5.00 9.85 -1.14
C MET A 34 -5.09 8.44 -1.74
N PHE A 35 -6.01 8.21 -2.69
CA PHE A 35 -6.11 6.93 -3.40
C PHE A 35 -4.84 6.59 -4.19
N GLU A 36 -4.31 7.56 -4.93
CA GLU A 36 -3.07 7.40 -5.69
C GLU A 36 -1.87 7.15 -4.77
N THR A 37 -1.84 7.75 -3.58
CA THR A 37 -0.78 7.50 -2.59
C THR A 37 -0.87 6.07 -2.05
N GLN A 38 -2.05 5.58 -1.69
CA GLN A 38 -2.24 4.20 -1.25
C GLN A 38 -1.90 3.20 -2.35
N ARG A 39 -2.33 3.48 -3.58
CA ARG A 39 -1.98 2.69 -4.77
C ARG A 39 -0.46 2.62 -4.96
N ARG A 40 0.25 3.75 -4.91
CA ARG A 40 1.71 3.80 -5.07
C ARG A 40 2.43 3.00 -3.99
N ARG A 41 1.90 3.00 -2.77
CA ARG A 41 2.38 2.18 -1.64
C ARG A 41 1.92 0.72 -1.71
N SER A 42 1.10 0.37 -2.71
CA SER A 42 0.50 -0.95 -2.89
C SER A 42 -0.29 -1.44 -1.66
N PHE A 43 -0.87 -0.47 -0.93
CA PHE A 43 -1.76 -0.70 0.19
C PHE A 43 -3.22 -0.73 -0.25
N PRO A 44 -4.11 -1.33 0.57
CA PRO A 44 -5.54 -1.25 0.33
C PRO A 44 -5.98 0.21 0.23
N LEU A 45 -6.92 0.46 -0.69
CA LEU A 45 -7.42 1.81 -0.91
C LEU A 45 -8.26 2.27 0.28
N PRO A 46 -8.42 3.59 0.48
CA PRO A 46 -9.28 4.14 1.51
C PRO A 46 -10.73 3.66 1.38
N ASP A 47 -11.37 3.34 2.50
CA ASP A 47 -12.81 3.05 2.57
C ASP A 47 -13.57 4.23 3.17
N TYR A 48 -14.78 4.44 2.68
CA TYR A 48 -15.73 5.42 3.21
C TYR A 48 -16.99 4.69 3.65
N ASP A 49 -17.34 4.85 4.92
CA ASP A 49 -18.61 4.40 5.47
C ASP A 49 -19.57 5.58 5.57
N LEU A 50 -20.73 5.42 4.91
CA LEU A 50 -21.80 6.40 4.79
C LEU A 50 -23.13 5.85 5.34
N THR A 51 -23.08 4.74 6.10
CA THR A 51 -24.28 4.06 6.61
C THR A 51 -25.07 4.92 7.60
N GLU A 52 -24.37 5.74 8.40
CA GLU A 52 -24.98 6.69 9.35
C GLU A 52 -25.28 8.04 8.66
N PRO A 53 -26.56 8.47 8.58
CA PRO A 53 -26.91 9.76 8.00
C PRO A 53 -26.21 10.93 8.70
N GLY A 54 -25.60 11.81 7.92
CA GLY A 54 -24.89 12.98 8.44
C GLY A 54 -23.48 12.71 8.95
N ARG A 55 -23.00 11.45 8.89
CA ARG A 55 -21.63 11.07 9.25
C ARG A 55 -20.91 10.43 8.07
N VAL A 56 -19.61 10.67 7.98
CA VAL A 56 -18.71 9.99 7.06
C VAL A 56 -17.53 9.47 7.89
N ALA A 57 -17.30 8.15 7.88
CA ALA A 57 -16.11 7.57 8.47
C ALA A 57 -15.13 7.14 7.36
N VAL A 58 -13.85 7.47 7.52
CA VAL A 58 -12.79 7.11 6.58
C VAL A 58 -11.85 6.12 7.25
N SER A 59 -11.57 5.00 6.59
CA SER A 59 -10.60 4.00 7.05
C SER A 59 -9.39 3.96 6.12
N LEU A 60 -8.21 4.23 6.69
CA LEU A 60 -6.93 4.13 5.99
C LEU A 60 -6.17 2.90 6.49
N THR A 61 -6.03 1.92 5.61
CA THR A 61 -5.31 0.69 5.94
C THR A 61 -3.84 0.85 5.58
N GLY A 62 -2.95 0.78 6.57
CA GLY A 62 -1.49 0.82 6.37
C GLY A 62 -0.80 -0.55 6.43
N ARG A 63 -1.60 -1.63 6.39
CA ARG A 63 -1.14 -3.01 6.28
C ARG A 63 -1.59 -3.67 4.99
N ILE A 64 -0.89 -4.72 4.59
CA ILE A 64 -1.29 -5.54 3.44
C ILE A 64 -2.46 -6.45 3.86
N LEU A 65 -3.51 -6.49 3.02
CA LEU A 65 -4.67 -7.35 3.22
C LEU A 65 -4.58 -8.61 2.36
N ASP A 66 -4.29 -8.46 1.05
CA ASP A 66 -4.04 -9.55 0.13
C ASP A 66 -2.70 -9.35 -0.60
N GLU A 67 -1.79 -10.32 -0.45
CA GLU A 67 -0.49 -10.27 -1.13
C GLU A 67 -0.61 -10.32 -2.65
N ARG A 68 -1.65 -10.98 -3.19
CA ARG A 68 -1.87 -11.07 -4.64
C ARG A 68 -2.24 -9.71 -5.21
N TYR A 69 -3.08 -8.96 -4.50
CA TYR A 69 -3.41 -7.58 -4.82
C TYR A 69 -2.17 -6.69 -4.86
N THR A 70 -1.39 -6.69 -3.78
CA THR A 70 -0.16 -5.89 -3.69
C THR A 70 0.79 -6.22 -4.84
N ARG A 71 1.03 -7.52 -5.11
CA ARG A 71 1.91 -7.95 -6.22
C ARG A 71 1.37 -7.51 -7.58
N LEU A 72 0.07 -7.67 -7.82
CA LEU A 72 -0.56 -7.29 -9.09
C LEU A 72 -0.43 -5.78 -9.36
N LEU A 73 -0.61 -4.93 -8.34
CA LEU A 73 -0.41 -3.48 -8.48
C LEU A 73 1.03 -3.10 -8.81
N MET A 74 2.00 -3.82 -8.24
CA MET A 74 3.42 -3.58 -8.50
C MET A 74 3.83 -4.04 -9.90
N GLU A 75 3.29 -5.17 -10.38
CA GLU A 75 3.60 -5.73 -11.69
C GLU A 75 2.92 -4.96 -12.83
N ARG A 76 1.70 -4.49 -12.60
CA ARG A 76 0.86 -3.84 -13.62
C ARG A 76 0.69 -2.34 -13.32
N THR A 77 1.72 -1.58 -13.64
CA THR A 77 1.71 -0.11 -13.52
C THR A 77 0.75 0.55 -14.52
N ASP A 78 0.34 -0.19 -15.56
CA ASP A 78 -0.62 0.21 -16.59
C ASP A 78 -2.09 0.17 -16.14
N LEU A 79 -2.39 -0.37 -14.95
CA LEU A 79 -3.77 -0.43 -14.46
C LEU A 79 -4.34 0.98 -14.32
N VAL A 80 -5.59 1.17 -14.74
CA VAL A 80 -6.31 2.41 -14.46
C VAL A 80 -6.88 2.38 -13.05
N LEU A 81 -7.07 3.56 -12.43
CA LEU A 81 -7.56 3.66 -11.04
C LEU A 81 -8.86 2.86 -10.81
N GLY A 82 -9.78 2.88 -11.79
CA GLY A 82 -11.01 2.08 -11.71
C GLY A 82 -10.78 0.58 -11.58
N GLN A 83 -9.80 0.01 -12.30
CA GLN A 83 -9.45 -1.41 -12.17
C GLN A 83 -8.85 -1.70 -10.79
N VAL A 84 -8.00 -0.79 -10.29
CA VAL A 84 -7.40 -0.88 -8.96
C VAL A 84 -8.47 -0.86 -7.87
N MET A 85 -9.47 0.02 -7.99
CA MET A 85 -10.62 0.06 -7.08
C MET A 85 -11.42 -1.24 -7.08
N LEU A 86 -11.67 -1.83 -8.25
CA LEU A 86 -12.40 -3.10 -8.33
C LEU A 86 -11.60 -4.27 -7.73
N LEU A 87 -10.29 -4.29 -7.97
CA LEU A 87 -9.39 -5.26 -7.35
C LEU A 87 -9.32 -5.10 -5.83
N ASP A 88 -9.35 -3.86 -5.34
CA ASP A 88 -9.38 -3.54 -3.92
C ASP A 88 -10.67 -4.06 -3.26
N ARG A 89 -11.82 -3.92 -3.94
CA ARG A 89 -13.08 -4.53 -3.50
C ARG A 89 -12.99 -6.04 -3.41
N VAL A 90 -12.37 -6.69 -4.41
CA VAL A 90 -12.21 -8.16 -4.42
C VAL A 90 -11.35 -8.64 -3.25
N GLN A 91 -10.20 -8.00 -2.95
CA GLN A 91 -9.40 -8.40 -1.77
C GLN A 91 -10.15 -8.22 -0.44
N LYS A 92 -11.03 -7.22 -0.35
CA LYS A 92 -11.87 -6.96 0.83
C LYS A 92 -13.10 -7.89 0.91
N GLY A 93 -13.27 -8.81 -0.04
CA GLY A 93 -14.43 -9.69 -0.12
C GLY A 93 -15.74 -8.97 -0.49
N GLN A 94 -15.64 -7.75 -1.02
CA GLN A 94 -16.80 -6.97 -1.43
C GLN A 94 -17.29 -7.42 -2.80
N ARG A 95 -18.61 -7.43 -3.00
CA ARG A 95 -19.21 -7.83 -4.28
C ARG A 95 -18.96 -6.77 -5.35
N ILE A 96 -18.60 -7.25 -6.54
CA ILE A 96 -18.56 -6.45 -7.76
C ILE A 96 -19.68 -6.86 -8.72
N GLY A 97 -20.04 -5.96 -9.64
CA GLY A 97 -21.01 -6.19 -10.69
C GLY A 97 -20.57 -7.28 -11.68
N ARG A 98 -21.53 -7.84 -12.42
CA ARG A 98 -21.24 -8.90 -13.41
C ARG A 98 -20.35 -8.40 -14.56
N ASP A 99 -20.57 -7.18 -15.02
CA ASP A 99 -19.78 -6.58 -16.11
C ASP A 99 -18.36 -6.21 -15.64
N GLU A 100 -18.23 -5.68 -14.42
CA GLU A 100 -16.95 -5.43 -13.75
C GLU A 100 -16.14 -6.73 -13.63
N HIS A 101 -16.79 -7.82 -13.17
CA HIS A 101 -16.18 -9.14 -13.14
C HIS A 101 -15.73 -9.60 -14.53
N ARG A 102 -16.58 -9.48 -15.55
CA ARG A 102 -16.23 -9.90 -16.93
C ARG A 102 -15.01 -9.12 -17.43
N GLY A 103 -14.94 -7.82 -17.17
CA GLY A 103 -13.80 -6.97 -17.51
C GLY A 103 -12.52 -7.40 -16.80
N LEU A 104 -12.56 -7.59 -15.48
CA LEU A 104 -11.40 -8.05 -14.71
C LEU A 104 -10.94 -9.46 -15.12
N LYS A 105 -11.87 -10.36 -15.42
CA LYS A 105 -11.57 -11.73 -15.86
C LYS A 105 -10.90 -11.74 -17.24
N ALA A 106 -11.42 -10.97 -18.19
CA ALA A 106 -10.83 -10.83 -19.52
C ALA A 106 -9.42 -10.21 -19.48
N ALA A 107 -9.18 -9.28 -18.55
CA ALA A 107 -7.86 -8.69 -18.34
C ALA A 107 -6.87 -9.61 -17.57
N GLY A 108 -7.33 -10.78 -17.10
CA GLY A 108 -6.54 -11.72 -16.30
C GLY A 108 -6.17 -11.18 -14.92
N LEU A 109 -7.03 -10.33 -14.33
CA LEU A 109 -6.79 -9.65 -13.06
C LEU A 109 -7.45 -10.37 -11.87
N VAL A 110 -8.44 -11.23 -12.13
CA VAL A 110 -9.13 -12.03 -11.10
C VAL A 110 -9.31 -13.49 -11.52
N GLU A 111 -9.34 -14.36 -10.53
CA GLU A 111 -9.60 -15.80 -10.65
C GLU A 111 -10.88 -16.18 -9.88
N GLY A 112 -11.28 -17.45 -9.98
CA GLY A 112 -12.49 -17.96 -9.32
C GLY A 112 -13.75 -17.87 -10.17
N ARG A 113 -14.88 -18.24 -9.55
CA ARG A 113 -16.23 -18.29 -10.15
C ARG A 113 -17.11 -17.27 -9.45
N TYR A 114 -17.74 -16.39 -10.24
CA TYR A 114 -18.70 -15.43 -9.73
C TYR A 114 -19.77 -16.09 -8.83
N PRO A 115 -20.10 -15.52 -7.66
CA PRO A 115 -19.63 -14.23 -7.13
C PRO A 115 -18.33 -14.30 -6.32
N ASN A 116 -17.76 -15.49 -6.12
CA ASN A 116 -16.59 -15.70 -5.26
C ASN A 116 -15.30 -15.55 -6.08
N LEU A 117 -14.78 -14.33 -6.09
CA LEU A 117 -13.60 -13.94 -6.85
C LEU A 117 -12.40 -13.79 -5.92
N ILE A 118 -11.22 -14.05 -6.48
CA ILE A 118 -9.94 -13.79 -5.81
C ILE A 118 -9.05 -13.01 -6.78
N VAL A 119 -8.13 -12.20 -6.26
CA VAL A 119 -7.15 -11.53 -7.11
C VAL A 119 -6.26 -12.58 -7.77
N ALA A 120 -6.00 -12.40 -9.07
CA ALA A 120 -5.20 -13.34 -9.83
C ALA A 120 -3.77 -13.41 -9.26
N SER A 121 -3.25 -14.62 -9.17
CA SER A 121 -1.85 -14.83 -8.83
C SER A 121 -0.96 -14.58 -10.06
N ALA A 122 0.23 -14.01 -9.85
CA ALA A 122 1.24 -13.87 -10.90
C ALA A 122 1.58 -15.22 -11.58
N VAL A 123 1.40 -16.32 -10.86
CA VAL A 123 1.62 -17.70 -11.32
C VAL A 123 0.58 -18.13 -12.37
N ALA A 124 -0.69 -17.76 -12.21
CA ALA A 124 -1.74 -18.14 -13.17
C ALA A 124 -1.67 -17.36 -14.49
N ARG A 125 -1.06 -16.17 -14.49
CA ARG A 125 -0.83 -15.40 -15.72
C ARG A 125 0.35 -15.94 -16.53
N ALA A 126 1.31 -16.58 -15.87
CA ALA A 126 2.59 -16.97 -16.44
C ALA A 126 2.76 -18.50 -16.45
N ALA A 127 1.94 -19.20 -17.23
CA ALA A 127 2.27 -20.54 -17.69
C ALA A 127 3.46 -20.56 -18.70
N GLY A 128 4.49 -19.75 -18.45
CA GLY A 128 5.71 -19.69 -19.25
C GLY A 128 6.65 -18.54 -18.81
N ASP A 129 7.59 -18.85 -17.92
CA ASP A 129 8.86 -18.14 -17.65
C ASP A 129 8.93 -16.74 -17.00
N ALA A 130 8.04 -15.77 -17.26
CA ALA A 130 8.29 -14.40 -16.77
C ALA A 130 8.21 -14.24 -15.22
N GLY A 131 7.30 -14.97 -14.56
CA GLY A 131 7.09 -14.88 -13.10
C GLY A 131 8.17 -15.57 -12.25
N ARG A 132 8.96 -16.47 -12.83
CA ARG A 132 10.12 -17.09 -12.16
C ARG A 132 11.27 -16.09 -12.03
N HIS A 133 11.50 -15.32 -13.09
CA HIS A 133 12.56 -14.29 -13.13
C HIS A 133 12.39 -13.23 -12.01
N ILE A 134 11.16 -12.84 -11.70
CA ILE A 134 10.87 -11.82 -10.69
C ILE A 134 11.02 -12.38 -9.26
N ARG A 135 10.57 -13.62 -8.99
CA ARG A 135 10.79 -14.29 -7.69
C ARG A 135 12.26 -14.53 -7.39
N GLU A 136 13.03 -14.86 -8.41
CA GLU A 136 14.48 -15.01 -8.29
C GLU A 136 15.16 -13.65 -8.11
N ARG A 137 14.76 -12.60 -8.86
CA ARG A 137 15.38 -11.27 -8.77
C ARG A 137 15.10 -10.56 -7.44
N GLY A 138 13.84 -10.60 -6.97
CA GLY A 138 13.34 -9.82 -5.84
C GLY A 138 12.98 -8.38 -6.20
N PHE A 139 12.34 -7.67 -5.28
CA PHE A 139 11.99 -6.25 -5.46
C PHE A 139 13.23 -5.35 -5.37
N ASP A 140 13.06 -4.09 -5.75
CA ASP A 140 14.10 -3.09 -5.57
C ASP A 140 14.37 -2.82 -4.08
N LYS A 141 15.51 -2.21 -3.78
CA LYS A 141 15.91 -1.96 -2.39
C LYS A 141 14.96 -0.98 -1.70
N GLN A 142 14.49 0.03 -2.45
CA GLN A 142 13.65 1.11 -1.92
C GLN A 142 12.31 0.60 -1.40
N TYR A 143 11.68 -0.34 -2.11
CA TYR A 143 10.46 -1.00 -1.67
C TYR A 143 10.58 -1.58 -0.25
N TYR A 144 11.67 -2.30 0.02
CA TYR A 144 11.86 -2.89 1.34
C TYR A 144 12.14 -1.85 2.43
N LEU A 145 12.82 -0.74 2.09
CA LEU A 145 13.04 0.37 3.01
C LEU A 145 11.73 1.07 3.37
N ASP A 146 10.88 1.33 2.38
CA ASP A 146 9.58 1.99 2.59
C ASP A 146 8.64 1.11 3.42
N LEU A 147 8.68 -0.21 3.22
CA LEU A 147 7.88 -1.16 3.99
C LEU A 147 8.28 -1.19 5.48
N ILE A 148 9.58 -1.12 5.78
CA ILE A 148 10.06 -1.01 7.17
C ILE A 148 9.65 0.34 7.76
N LEU A 149 9.76 1.43 7.00
CA LEU A 149 9.36 2.77 7.47
C LEU A 149 7.87 2.86 7.78
N ALA A 150 7.01 2.28 6.93
CA ALA A 150 5.58 2.23 7.18
C ALA A 150 5.28 1.49 8.48
N LEU A 151 5.86 0.29 8.66
CA LEU A 151 5.70 -0.50 9.87
C LEU A 151 6.14 0.26 11.13
N VAL A 152 7.30 0.92 11.08
CA VAL A 152 7.86 1.66 12.22
C VAL A 152 7.08 2.94 12.53
N ARG A 153 6.52 3.61 11.51
CA ARG A 153 5.70 4.82 11.70
C ARG A 153 4.32 4.51 12.26
N GLU A 154 3.71 3.42 11.84
CA GLU A 154 2.33 3.07 12.21
C GLU A 154 2.24 2.27 13.50
N HIS A 155 3.25 1.45 13.79
CA HIS A 155 3.24 0.50 14.91
C HIS A 155 4.47 0.60 15.81
N GLY A 156 5.26 1.69 15.72
CA GLY A 156 6.40 1.92 16.60
C GLY A 156 6.01 2.02 18.08
N PRO A 157 6.77 1.43 19.03
CA PRO A 157 7.98 0.62 18.84
C PRO A 157 7.75 -0.73 18.17
N VAL A 158 8.60 -1.08 17.21
CA VAL A 158 8.58 -2.41 16.57
C VAL A 158 9.82 -3.23 16.90
N THR A 159 9.62 -4.54 17.08
CA THR A 159 10.71 -5.46 17.39
C THR A 159 11.37 -5.98 16.11
N ARG A 160 12.57 -6.56 16.24
CA ARG A 160 13.22 -7.26 15.13
C ARG A 160 12.36 -8.39 14.56
N LYS A 161 11.61 -9.08 15.42
CA LYS A 161 10.76 -10.21 15.04
C LYS A 161 9.62 -9.76 14.12
N ASP A 162 9.02 -8.60 14.41
CA ASP A 162 7.92 -8.04 13.61
C ASP A 162 8.39 -7.67 12.20
N VAL A 163 9.58 -7.08 12.11
CA VAL A 163 10.22 -6.74 10.83
C VAL A 163 10.56 -8.00 10.03
N ASP A 164 11.12 -9.03 10.69
CA ASP A 164 11.44 -10.30 10.04
C ASP A 164 10.16 -11.01 9.55
N GLN A 165 9.08 -11.00 10.34
CA GLN A 165 7.79 -11.58 9.97
C GLN A 165 7.17 -10.88 8.75
N LEU A 166 7.33 -9.57 8.64
CA LEU A 166 6.86 -8.79 7.49
C LEU A 166 7.67 -9.05 6.21
N LEU A 167 9.01 -9.14 6.33
CA LEU A 167 9.92 -9.15 5.17
C LEU A 167 10.35 -10.54 4.70
N MET A 168 10.48 -11.52 5.59
CA MET A 168 10.92 -12.88 5.21
C MET A 168 10.14 -13.51 4.05
N PRO A 169 8.79 -13.47 4.02
CA PRO A 169 8.03 -14.01 2.90
C PRO A 169 8.11 -13.14 1.63
N LYS A 170 8.62 -11.91 1.72
CA LYS A 170 8.65 -10.91 0.62
C LYS A 170 10.03 -10.77 -0.05
N LEU A 171 11.07 -11.39 0.53
CA LEU A 171 12.42 -11.43 -0.04
C LEU A 171 12.56 -12.55 -1.07
N PRO A 172 13.40 -12.37 -2.11
CA PRO A 172 13.50 -13.31 -3.23
C PRO A 172 13.85 -14.74 -2.81
N ASP A 173 13.28 -15.70 -3.54
CA ASP A 173 13.36 -17.13 -3.20
C ASP A 173 14.75 -17.73 -3.45
N ARG A 174 15.59 -17.06 -4.26
CA ARG A 174 17.00 -17.45 -4.42
C ARG A 174 17.83 -17.27 -3.15
N LEU A 175 17.33 -16.52 -2.16
CA LEU A 175 18.04 -16.24 -0.93
C LEU A 175 17.74 -17.32 0.12
N THR A 176 18.78 -17.84 0.76
CA THR A 176 18.64 -18.69 1.93
C THR A 176 18.00 -17.90 3.08
N PRO A 177 17.36 -18.57 4.07
CA PRO A 177 16.79 -17.89 5.22
C PRO A 177 17.81 -16.99 5.97
N GLU A 178 19.08 -17.39 5.98
CA GLU A 178 20.16 -16.60 6.55
C GLU A 178 20.49 -15.36 5.72
N GLN A 179 20.62 -15.50 4.40
CA GLN A 179 20.81 -14.36 3.49
C GLN A 179 19.65 -13.37 3.56
N LYS A 180 18.41 -13.86 3.73
CA LYS A 180 17.23 -13.02 3.95
C LYS A 180 17.36 -12.22 5.24
N ARG A 181 17.70 -12.85 6.37
CA ARG A 181 17.93 -12.17 7.67
C ARG A 181 19.04 -11.11 7.60
N HIS A 182 20.14 -11.39 6.90
CA HIS A 182 21.21 -10.41 6.68
C HIS A 182 20.74 -9.22 5.86
N ARG A 183 19.96 -9.46 4.80
CA ARG A 183 19.41 -8.39 3.98
C ARG A 183 18.47 -7.48 4.79
N ILE A 184 17.60 -8.06 5.62
CA ILE A 184 16.72 -7.29 6.51
C ILE A 184 17.56 -6.44 7.49
N HIS A 185 18.62 -7.03 8.07
CA HIS A 185 19.52 -6.28 8.94
C HIS A 185 20.13 -5.06 8.24
N ASN A 186 20.64 -5.25 7.02
CA ASN A 186 21.27 -4.18 6.24
C ASN A 186 20.29 -3.06 5.90
N LEU A 187 19.05 -3.41 5.52
CA LEU A 187 17.98 -2.44 5.24
C LEU A 187 17.66 -1.59 6.48
N MET A 188 17.54 -2.21 7.66
CA MET A 188 17.30 -1.45 8.90
C MET A 188 18.49 -0.56 9.26
N GLN A 189 19.73 -1.05 9.10
CA GLN A 189 20.92 -0.23 9.36
C GLN A 189 21.00 0.96 8.41
N GLU A 190 20.60 0.79 7.17
CA GLU A 190 20.54 1.89 6.21
C GLU A 190 19.52 2.96 6.62
N LEU A 191 18.30 2.56 7.02
CA LEU A 191 17.30 3.50 7.53
C LEU A 191 17.77 4.23 8.79
N ARG A 192 18.51 3.55 9.66
CA ARG A 192 19.10 4.15 10.85
C ARG A 192 20.18 5.17 10.50
N ARG A 193 21.10 4.82 9.60
CA ARG A 193 22.16 5.74 9.12
C ARG A 193 21.58 6.95 8.39
N ALA A 194 20.47 6.77 7.69
CA ALA A 194 19.72 7.84 7.04
C ALA A 194 18.87 8.67 8.01
N GLY A 195 18.94 8.42 9.32
CA GLY A 195 18.22 9.18 10.34
C GLY A 195 16.70 9.01 10.29
N LYS A 196 16.18 7.93 9.69
CA LYS A 196 14.74 7.71 9.54
C LYS A 196 14.13 6.86 10.67
N ILE A 197 14.95 5.96 11.24
CA ILE A 197 14.57 5.13 12.39
C ILE A 197 15.70 5.11 13.42
N ASP A 198 15.38 4.88 14.69
CA ASP A 198 16.39 4.63 15.71
C ASP A 198 15.98 3.49 16.65
N ASN A 199 16.98 2.84 17.26
CA ASN A 199 16.76 1.80 18.24
C ASN A 199 16.85 2.39 19.64
N LEU A 200 15.69 2.52 20.31
CA LEU A 200 15.61 2.96 21.70
C LEU A 200 15.64 1.78 22.70
N GLY A 201 15.72 0.54 22.19
CA GLY A 201 15.86 -0.67 22.98
C GLY A 201 17.32 -1.12 23.15
N SER A 202 17.51 -2.23 23.87
CA SER A 202 18.84 -2.82 24.08
C SER A 202 19.31 -3.60 22.84
N ARG A 203 20.61 -3.96 22.79
CA ARG A 203 21.15 -4.82 21.71
C ARG A 203 20.45 -6.19 21.61
N GLY A 204 20.00 -6.75 22.74
CA GLY A 204 19.30 -8.03 22.81
C GLY A 204 17.79 -7.93 22.58
N GLN A 205 17.21 -6.75 22.81
CA GLN A 205 15.78 -6.47 22.64
C GLN A 205 15.61 -5.13 21.92
N PRO A 206 15.84 -5.09 20.59
CA PRO A 206 15.74 -3.86 19.84
C PRO A 206 14.28 -3.41 19.73
N ALA A 207 14.07 -2.11 19.96
CA ALA A 207 12.79 -1.42 19.84
C ALA A 207 12.98 -0.24 18.88
N TRP A 208 12.48 -0.39 17.65
CA TRP A 208 12.69 0.56 16.56
C TRP A 208 11.58 1.60 16.51
N HIS A 209 11.97 2.87 16.47
CA HIS A 209 11.09 4.03 16.46
C HIS A 209 11.36 4.87 15.22
N ALA A 210 10.34 5.54 14.69
CA ALA A 210 10.52 6.51 13.62
C ALA A 210 11.08 7.80 14.21
N LEU A 211 12.12 8.35 13.57
CA LEU A 211 12.57 9.69 13.90
C LEU A 211 11.64 10.68 13.18
N LYS A 212 11.09 11.65 13.92
CA LYS A 212 10.37 12.78 13.31
C LYS A 212 11.41 13.58 12.51
N GLU A 213 11.09 13.91 11.26
CA GLU A 213 11.87 14.92 10.54
C GLU A 213 11.84 16.19 11.40
N LEU A 214 13.01 16.57 11.93
CA LEU A 214 13.21 17.89 12.51
C LEU A 214 12.94 18.87 11.38
N GLY A 215 11.79 19.54 11.44
CA GLY A 215 11.53 20.68 10.57
C GLY A 215 12.71 21.63 10.68
N GLU A 216 13.33 21.90 9.54
CA GLU A 216 14.26 23.00 9.39
C GLU A 216 13.56 24.27 9.87
N GLY A 217 14.10 24.87 10.93
CA GLY A 217 13.73 26.21 11.39
C GLY A 217 14.46 27.29 10.60
#